data_AF-A0A9W7YDM7-F1
#
_entry.id   AF-A0A9W7YDM7-F1
#
_cell.length_a   1.000
_cell.length_b   1.000
_cell.length_c   1.000
_cell.angle_alpha   90.00
_cell.angle_beta   90.00
_cell.angle_gamma   90.00
#
_symmetry.space_group_name_H-M   'P 1'
#
loop_
_entity.id
_entity.type
_entity.pdbx_description
1 polymer ?
#
loop_
_entity_poly.entity_id
_entity_poly.type
_entity_poly.pdbx_seq_one_letter_code
_entity_poly.pdbx_strand_id
1 'polypeptide(L)'
;RFEDKELFIKLDDDALVDIDYVIGLIKKYQGYHKPVYISDHERTQPRNFPDSLNGVMYGNGKFYMFNRKLVQCLDTDIKYRGSPNEDSVFGGMVSNGCGEDNVEYVKEDDRWIWHKEYTNKNKHIDLSFIKNH
;
A
#
# COMPACT_ATOMS: atom_id res chain seq x y z
N ARG A 1 -17.86 -6.54 10.52
CA ARG A 1 -17.91 -5.09 10.24
C ARG A 1 -16.77 -4.47 11.02
N PHE A 2 -15.88 -3.74 10.34
CA PHE A 2 -14.70 -3.12 10.94
C PHE A 2 -15.08 -1.98 11.92
N GLU A 3 -14.18 -1.59 12.81
CA GLU A 3 -14.26 -0.45 13.75
C GLU A 3 -13.29 0.66 13.31
N ASP A 4 -13.57 1.92 13.67
CA ASP A 4 -12.75 3.06 13.25
C ASP A 4 -11.34 3.08 13.86
N LYS A 5 -11.08 2.16 14.80
CA LYS A 5 -9.79 1.98 15.47
C LYS A 5 -8.89 0.96 14.78
N GLU A 6 -9.39 0.25 13.78
CA GLU A 6 -8.64 -0.81 13.12
C GLU A 6 -7.65 -0.26 12.10
N LEU A 7 -6.49 -0.93 12.08
CA LEU A 7 -5.48 -0.78 11.06
C LEU A 7 -5.15 -2.16 10.49
N PHE A 8 -4.79 -2.16 9.22
CA PHE A 8 -4.39 -3.32 8.44
C PHE A 8 -2.92 -3.19 8.12
N ILE A 9 -2.20 -4.31 8.15
CA ILE A 9 -0.77 -4.37 7.87
C ILE A 9 -0.56 -5.44 6.79
N LYS A 10 0.15 -5.09 5.73
CA LYS A 10 0.80 -6.06 4.85
C LYS A 10 2.29 -6.05 5.17
N LEU A 11 2.85 -7.25 5.26
CA LEU A 11 4.26 -7.48 5.47
C LEU A 11 4.72 -8.55 4.46
N ASP A 12 5.86 -8.31 3.82
CA ASP A 12 6.51 -9.32 2.96
C ASP A 12 7.05 -10.48 3.82
N ASP A 13 7.18 -11.68 3.25
CA ASP A 13 7.60 -12.88 4.01
C ASP A 13 9.06 -12.83 4.49
N ASP A 14 9.84 -11.95 3.88
CA ASP A 14 11.25 -11.66 4.16
C ASP A 14 11.47 -10.26 4.77
N ALA A 15 10.39 -9.63 5.26
CA ALA A 15 10.46 -8.41 6.03
C ALA A 15 10.46 -8.70 7.54
N LEU A 16 11.24 -7.92 8.28
CA LEU A 16 11.29 -7.94 9.73
C LEU A 16 10.86 -6.57 10.25
N VAL A 17 10.01 -6.54 11.28
CA VAL A 17 9.51 -5.30 11.89
C VAL A 17 9.72 -5.30 13.39
N ASP A 18 10.08 -4.14 13.92
CA ASP A 18 10.06 -3.89 15.35
C ASP A 18 8.61 -3.75 15.85
N ILE A 19 8.23 -4.58 16.82
CA ILE A 19 6.86 -4.64 17.32
C ILE A 19 6.46 -3.36 18.08
N ASP A 20 7.37 -2.73 18.81
CA ASP A 20 7.09 -1.53 19.59
C ASP A 20 6.88 -0.33 18.65
N TYR A 21 7.64 -0.28 17.56
CA TYR A 21 7.41 0.67 16.48
C TYR A 21 6.00 0.51 15.87
N VAL A 22 5.60 -0.72 15.53
CA VAL A 22 4.25 -1.00 14.98
C VAL A 22 3.15 -0.62 15.98
N ILE A 23 3.30 -0.95 17.26
CA ILE A 23 2.36 -0.55 18.31
C ILE A 23 2.29 0.99 18.43
N GLY A 24 3.42 1.68 18.27
CA GLY A 24 3.48 3.13 18.22
C GLY A 24 2.65 3.71 17.07
N LEU A 25 2.75 3.12 15.87
CA LEU A 25 1.94 3.50 14.71
C LEU A 25 0.45 3.26 14.95
N ILE A 26 0.08 2.10 15.50
CA ILE A 26 -1.32 1.78 15.85
C ILE A 26 -1.87 2.84 16.79
N LYS A 27 -1.17 3.13 17.89
CA LYS A 27 -1.62 4.10 18.88
C LYS A 27 -1.79 5.51 18.30
N LYS A 28 -0.93 5.89 17.36
CA LYS A 28 -0.93 7.21 16.72
C LYS A 28 -2.06 7.36 15.70
N TYR A 29 -2.35 6.31 14.92
CA TYR A 29 -3.24 6.41 13.76
C TYR A 29 -4.59 5.67 13.91
N GLN A 30 -4.83 4.96 15.01
CA GLN A 30 -6.17 4.47 15.35
C GLN A 30 -7.15 5.64 15.46
N GLY A 31 -8.31 5.55 14.80
CA GLY A 31 -9.31 6.63 14.81
C GLY A 31 -8.87 7.94 14.16
N TYR A 32 -7.77 7.94 13.38
CA TYR A 32 -7.30 9.16 12.72
C TYR A 32 -8.37 9.74 11.80
N HIS A 33 -8.43 11.07 11.70
CA HIS A 33 -9.55 11.78 11.06
C HIS A 33 -9.59 11.58 9.53
N LYS A 34 -8.43 11.38 8.89
CA LYS A 34 -8.26 11.09 7.46
C LYS A 34 -7.95 9.61 7.18
N PRO A 35 -8.16 9.12 5.93
CA PRO A 35 -7.47 7.94 5.42
C PRO A 35 -5.96 8.06 5.63
N VAL A 36 -5.33 7.00 6.12
CA VAL A 36 -3.87 6.96 6.36
C VAL A 36 -3.27 5.81 5.57
N TYR A 37 -2.20 6.09 4.83
CA TYR A 37 -1.36 5.10 4.16
C TYR A 37 0.08 5.27 4.63
N ILE A 38 0.63 4.27 5.32
CA ILE A 38 1.97 4.26 5.90
C ILE A 38 2.82 3.28 5.10
N SER A 39 3.88 3.78 4.47
CA SER A 39 4.85 3.00 3.70
C SER A 39 6.02 3.91 3.30
N ASP A 40 7.12 3.35 2.81
CA ASP A 40 8.07 4.10 2.00
C ASP A 40 7.55 4.14 0.55
N HIS A 41 6.88 5.25 0.25
CA HIS A 41 6.12 5.41 -0.99
C HIS A 41 7.01 5.82 -2.16
N GLU A 42 6.73 5.24 -3.32
CA GLU A 42 7.31 5.58 -4.61
C GLU A 42 6.21 6.07 -5.57
N ARG A 43 6.59 6.75 -6.65
CA ARG A 43 5.69 7.04 -7.75
C ARG A 43 5.92 6.08 -8.90
N THR A 44 4.84 5.55 -9.46
CA THR A 44 4.93 4.74 -10.69
C THR A 44 5.59 5.58 -11.78
N GLN A 45 6.62 5.05 -12.43
CA GLN A 45 7.22 5.73 -13.58
C GLN A 45 6.35 5.52 -14.82
N PRO A 46 6.25 6.52 -15.71
CA PRO A 46 5.49 6.39 -16.95
C PRO A 46 6.17 5.38 -17.89
N ARG A 47 5.79 4.10 -17.77
CA ARG A 47 6.16 3.03 -18.70
C ARG A 47 4.90 2.22 -19.01
N ASN A 48 4.20 2.58 -20.08
CA ASN A 48 3.05 1.84 -20.61
C ASN A 48 1.95 1.46 -19.59
N PHE A 49 1.86 2.17 -18.46
CA PHE A 49 0.79 1.95 -17.50
C PHE A 49 -0.51 2.57 -18.02
N PRO A 50 -1.67 1.94 -17.74
CA PRO A 50 -2.95 2.60 -17.95
C PRO A 50 -3.01 3.90 -17.14
N ASP A 51 -3.80 4.88 -17.59
CA ASP A 51 -3.94 6.19 -16.94
C ASP A 51 -4.28 6.07 -15.44
N SER A 52 -5.05 5.04 -15.06
CA SER A 52 -5.43 4.73 -13.68
C SER A 52 -4.25 4.37 -12.76
N LEU A 53 -3.08 4.09 -13.32
CA LEU A 53 -1.84 3.73 -12.60
C LEU A 53 -0.67 4.67 -12.96
N ASN A 54 -0.91 5.74 -13.71
CA ASN A 54 0.17 6.63 -14.12
C ASN A 54 0.42 7.71 -13.06
N GLY A 55 1.66 7.81 -12.59
CA GLY A 55 2.08 8.79 -11.59
C GLY A 55 1.54 8.56 -10.18
N VAL A 56 0.90 7.42 -9.90
CA VAL A 56 0.28 7.14 -8.59
C VAL A 56 1.33 6.86 -7.50
N MET A 57 1.01 7.26 -6.27
CA MET A 57 1.80 6.92 -5.07
C MET A 57 1.49 5.49 -4.62
N TYR A 58 2.51 4.66 -4.48
CA TYR A 58 2.36 3.27 -4.01
C TYR A 58 3.47 2.91 -3.03
N GLY A 59 3.20 1.99 -2.10
CA GLY A 59 4.22 1.47 -1.16
C GLY A 59 5.25 0.58 -1.86
N ASN A 60 6.49 0.56 -1.40
CA ASN A 60 7.57 -0.21 -2.05
C ASN A 60 7.46 -1.76 -1.91
N GLY A 61 6.42 -2.26 -1.24
CA GLY A 61 6.11 -3.69 -1.10
C GLY A 61 6.71 -4.39 0.12
N LYS A 62 7.65 -3.77 0.85
CA LYS A 62 8.24 -4.39 2.06
C LYS A 62 7.29 -4.35 3.26
N PHE A 63 6.64 -3.22 3.46
CA PHE A 63 5.67 -2.97 4.51
C PHE A 63 4.68 -1.92 4.01
N TYR A 64 3.43 -2.12 4.35
CA TYR A 64 2.54 -0.99 4.51
C TYR A 64 1.46 -1.22 5.56
N MET A 65 1.03 -0.13 6.16
CA MET A 65 -0.06 -0.08 7.12
C MET A 65 -1.07 0.99 6.73
N PHE A 66 -2.35 0.71 6.92
CA PHE A 66 -3.39 1.68 6.63
C PHE A 66 -4.57 1.54 7.57
N ASN A 67 -5.30 2.63 7.78
CA ASN A 67 -6.49 2.60 8.63
C ASN A 67 -7.74 2.20 7.85
N ARG A 68 -8.80 1.87 8.58
CA ARG A 68 -10.11 1.53 7.99
C ARG A 68 -10.62 2.56 6.97
N LYS A 69 -10.43 3.87 7.23
CA LYS A 69 -10.93 4.93 6.35
C LYS A 69 -10.37 4.81 4.93
N LEU A 70 -9.13 4.34 4.80
CA LEU A 70 -8.55 4.06 3.49
C LEU A 70 -9.31 2.93 2.78
N VAL A 71 -9.62 1.83 3.47
CA VAL A 71 -10.44 0.72 2.93
C VAL A 71 -11.80 1.18 2.42
N GLN A 72 -12.41 2.17 3.09
CA GLN A 72 -13.74 2.67 2.73
C GLN A 72 -13.78 3.46 1.42
N CYS A 73 -12.64 3.99 0.98
CA CYS A 73 -12.55 4.79 -0.24
C CYS A 73 -11.75 4.10 -1.35
N LEU A 74 -11.23 2.89 -1.17
CA LEU A 74 -10.51 2.18 -2.24
C LEU A 74 -11.41 1.98 -3.47
N ASP A 75 -10.87 2.26 -4.66
CA ASP A 75 -11.47 1.83 -5.92
C ASP A 75 -11.14 0.35 -6.17
N THR A 76 -12.04 -0.54 -5.75
CA THR A 76 -11.88 -1.99 -5.94
C THR A 76 -12.13 -2.47 -7.37
N ASP A 77 -12.70 -1.61 -8.21
CA ASP A 77 -13.02 -1.93 -9.61
C ASP A 77 -11.93 -1.47 -10.58
N ILE A 78 -10.74 -1.13 -10.05
CA ILE A 78 -9.62 -0.67 -10.86
C ILE A 78 -9.30 -1.68 -11.97
N LYS A 79 -9.37 -1.21 -13.21
CA LYS A 79 -9.03 -2.00 -14.40
C LYS A 79 -7.65 -1.60 -14.86
N TYR A 80 -6.73 -2.55 -14.86
CA TYR A 80 -5.42 -2.38 -15.46
C TYR A 80 -5.15 -3.51 -16.46
N ARG A 81 -4.28 -3.22 -17.43
CA ARG A 81 -3.75 -4.17 -18.41
C ARG A 81 -2.23 -4.11 -18.35
N GLY A 82 -1.56 -5.23 -18.61
CA GLY A 82 -0.09 -5.34 -18.53
C GLY A 82 0.38 -5.99 -17.24
N SER A 83 1.61 -5.70 -16.84
CA SER A 83 2.28 -6.36 -15.71
C SER A 83 2.74 -5.40 -14.58
N PRO A 84 1.90 -4.45 -14.12
CA PRO A 84 2.18 -3.73 -12.87
C PRO A 84 2.32 -4.72 -11.71
N ASN A 85 3.16 -4.39 -10.73
CA ASN A 85 3.18 -5.14 -9.48
C ASN A 85 1.93 -4.81 -8.63
N GLU A 86 1.59 -5.70 -7.71
CA GLU A 86 0.38 -5.57 -6.89
C GLU A 86 0.42 -4.31 -6.00
N ASP A 87 1.60 -3.88 -5.54
CA ASP A 87 1.71 -2.63 -4.79
C ASP A 87 1.30 -1.40 -5.63
N SER A 88 1.73 -1.32 -6.89
CA SER A 88 1.29 -0.24 -7.81
C SER A 88 -0.21 -0.28 -8.05
N VAL A 89 -0.79 -1.48 -8.16
CA VAL A 89 -2.24 -1.64 -8.30
C VAL A 89 -2.94 -1.09 -7.06
N PHE A 90 -2.47 -1.45 -5.86
CA PHE A 90 -3.03 -0.95 -4.61
C PHE A 90 -2.89 0.57 -4.48
N GLY A 91 -1.73 1.13 -4.83
CA GLY A 91 -1.54 2.59 -4.92
C GLY A 91 -2.53 3.26 -5.87
N GLY A 92 -2.81 2.63 -7.02
CA GLY A 92 -3.87 3.06 -7.93
C GLY A 92 -5.27 3.01 -7.34
N MET A 93 -5.62 1.95 -6.59
CA MET A 93 -6.91 1.86 -5.90
C MET A 93 -7.07 3.01 -4.89
N VAL A 94 -5.99 3.38 -4.21
CA VAL A 94 -5.94 4.51 -3.27
C VAL A 94 -6.08 5.83 -4.01
N SER A 95 -5.22 6.12 -5.00
CA SER A 95 -5.24 7.39 -5.72
C SER A 95 -6.56 7.64 -6.43
N ASN A 96 -7.13 6.62 -7.10
CA ASN A 96 -8.39 6.77 -7.83
C ASN A 96 -9.62 6.84 -6.91
N GLY A 97 -9.66 6.02 -5.87
CA GLY A 97 -10.83 5.92 -5.02
C GLY A 97 -10.88 7.00 -3.92
N CYS A 98 -9.75 7.27 -3.27
CA CYS A 98 -9.66 8.22 -2.17
C CYS A 98 -9.31 9.64 -2.64
N GLY A 99 -8.58 9.77 -3.75
CA GLY A 99 -7.93 11.02 -4.19
C GLY A 99 -6.68 11.32 -3.36
N GLU A 100 -5.56 11.63 -4.03
CA GLU A 100 -4.26 11.80 -3.35
C GLU A 100 -4.31 12.90 -2.26
N ASP A 101 -5.02 14.00 -2.49
CA ASP A 101 -5.12 15.12 -1.54
C ASP A 101 -5.90 14.78 -0.25
N ASN A 102 -6.69 13.71 -0.26
CA ASN A 102 -7.50 13.29 0.88
C ASN A 102 -6.79 12.25 1.77
N VAL A 103 -5.67 11.69 1.31
CA VAL A 103 -4.94 10.63 2.00
C VAL A 103 -3.73 11.21 2.73
N GLU A 104 -3.57 10.82 3.99
CA GLU A 104 -2.35 11.09 4.76
C GLU A 104 -1.30 10.02 4.41
N TYR A 105 -0.34 10.38 3.54
CA TYR A 105 0.80 9.53 3.21
C TYR A 105 1.91 9.71 4.24
N VAL A 106 2.15 8.68 5.04
CA VAL A 106 3.13 8.68 6.10
C VAL A 106 4.33 7.85 5.67
N LYS A 107 5.51 8.45 5.67
CA LYS A 107 6.75 7.70 5.46
C LYS A 107 7.04 6.82 6.68
N GLU A 108 7.30 5.54 6.43
CA GLU A 108 7.80 4.62 7.46
C GLU A 108 9.28 4.86 7.79
N ASP A 109 9.79 4.23 8.86
CA ASP A 109 11.17 4.43 9.33
C ASP A 109 12.00 3.15 9.16
N ASP A 110 12.96 3.20 8.22
CA ASP A 110 13.85 2.10 7.85
C ASP A 110 14.74 1.59 9.00
N ARG A 111 14.79 2.32 10.13
CA ARG A 111 15.48 1.85 11.33
C ARG A 111 14.71 0.76 12.08
N TRP A 112 13.44 0.56 11.76
CA TRP A 112 12.52 -0.33 12.47
C TRP A 112 11.81 -1.33 11.55
N ILE A 113 11.99 -1.17 10.24
CA ILE A 113 11.46 -2.05 9.21
C ILE A 113 12.64 -2.44 8.32
N TRP A 114 13.00 -3.71 8.38
CA TRP A 114 14.09 -4.28 7.60
C TRP A 114 13.53 -5.19 6.52
N HIS A 115 14.20 -5.18 5.39
CA HIS A 115 13.89 -6.06 4.26
C HIS A 115 15.18 -6.60 3.70
N LYS A 116 15.18 -7.86 3.28
CA LYS A 116 16.33 -8.41 2.59
C LYS A 116 16.53 -7.67 1.27
N GLU A 117 17.73 -7.13 1.05
CA GLU A 117 18.05 -6.49 -0.23
C GLU A 117 18.08 -7.57 -1.34
N TYR A 118 17.23 -7.40 -2.34
CA TYR A 118 17.30 -8.19 -3.58
C TYR A 118 17.73 -7.29 -4.72
N THR A 119 18.80 -7.68 -5.39
CA THR A 119 19.21 -7.06 -6.65
C THR A 119 18.26 -7.38 -7.80
N ASN A 120 17.40 -8.40 -7.68
CA ASN A 120 16.39 -8.80 -8.68
C ASN A 120 15.19 -9.52 -8.02
N LYS A 121 14.22 -8.79 -7.43
CA LYS A 121 12.87 -9.36 -7.25
C LYS A 121 12.16 -9.32 -8.60
N ASN A 122 11.74 -10.46 -9.13
CA ASN A 122 10.83 -10.51 -10.29
C ASN A 122 9.51 -9.83 -9.88
N LYS A 123 9.33 -8.56 -10.25
CA LYS A 123 8.19 -7.70 -9.88
C LYS A 123 6.86 -8.06 -10.58
N HIS A 124 6.75 -9.23 -11.19
CA HIS A 124 5.58 -9.61 -11.99
C HIS A 124 4.75 -10.64 -11.24
N ILE A 125 3.69 -10.18 -10.60
CA ILE A 125 2.63 -11.04 -10.07
C ILE A 125 1.57 -11.15 -11.17
N ASP A 126 1.36 -12.36 -11.68
CA ASP A 126 0.27 -12.64 -12.62
C ASP A 126 -1.05 -12.74 -11.85
N LEU A 127 -1.78 -11.63 -11.79
CA LEU A 127 -3.05 -11.50 -11.09
C LEU A 127 -4.21 -12.24 -11.81
N SER A 128 -3.96 -12.90 -12.95
CA SER A 128 -4.94 -13.78 -13.59
C SER A 128 -5.28 -15.02 -12.75
N PHE A 129 -4.44 -15.36 -11.76
CA PHE A 129 -4.64 -16.50 -10.86
C PHE A 129 -5.62 -16.25 -9.70
N ILE A 130 -6.03 -15.00 -9.42
CA ILE A 130 -6.93 -14.67 -8.29
C ILE A 130 -8.42 -14.87 -8.64
N LYS A 131 -8.76 -15.10 -9.91
CA LYS A 131 -10.11 -15.47 -10.31
C LYS A 131 -10.29 -16.99 -10.30
N ASN A 132 -10.60 -17.54 -9.12
CA ASN A 132 -11.51 -18.67 -8.89
C ASN A 132 -11.15 -19.41 -7.59
N HIS A 133 -11.76 -19.01 -6.46
CA HIS A 133 -12.18 -19.90 -5.38
C HIS A 133 -13.30 -19.25 -4.58
#